data_AF-A0A8B6BV84-F1
#
_entry.id   AF-A0A8B6BV84-F1
#
_cell.length_a   1.000
_cell.length_b   1.000
_cell.length_c   1.000
_cell.angle_alpha   90.00
_cell.angle_beta   90.00
_cell.angle_gamma   90.00
#
_symmetry.space_group_name_H-M   'P 1'
#
loop_
_entity.id
_entity.type
_entity.pdbx_description
1 polymer ?
#
loop_
_entity_poly.entity_id
_entity_poly.type
_entity_poly.pdbx_seq_one_letter_code
_entity_poly.pdbx_strand_id
1 'polypeptide(L)'
;MACRRFLNFQPIDEPSWRKRDRKYERVPPVKQMITDIGNYHTIWSKKLRNSEKNSFVEAKREIVKEFLFQVQQGEDIGLNDQGTFEKVFNDETKYFEKRGRKRECSPSADYSPRKKICNESQSIAERSDQDSLPNTLDIEDYIFENSTEEGNDEDNKITETKNLLRGYWHLKSELKKLSDEEQKNYIGEIDVETCIQECHEVLMRDLLIETKTQPGKFSVLPRSASFDGEDFFYPSYETEEIAFQAVDTVVLEYNKMVREISKIENKHQKLELSLKCATVLLFGFLTLHPFSDGNGRLARLLCSHCLKVFCPFPTSIYNVFSHSTRDDYLRALVTARRHLKIDPDQLKHAEDATNEAELILEQKPNELCSLVIESNWFTWRQFLHKIGEDIQLFNFEKKTKEIKET
;
A
#
# COMPACT_ATOMS: atom_id res chain seq x y z
N MET A 1 -9.17 22.72 -1.68
CA MET A 1 -10.19 22.63 -0.61
C MET A 1 -10.15 21.27 0.07
N ALA A 2 -9.89 20.18 -0.66
CA ALA A 2 -9.82 18.82 -0.08
C ALA A 2 -8.80 18.70 1.05
N CYS A 3 -7.59 19.27 0.90
CA CYS A 3 -6.58 19.22 1.97
C CYS A 3 -7.06 19.92 3.26
N ARG A 4 -7.79 21.04 3.14
CA ARG A 4 -8.32 21.75 4.31
C ARG A 4 -9.44 20.97 5.00
N ARG A 5 -10.21 20.17 4.25
CA ARG A 5 -11.29 19.33 4.79
C ARG A 5 -10.71 18.13 5.52
N PHE A 6 -9.93 17.30 4.81
CA PHE A 6 -9.55 15.97 5.29
C PHE A 6 -8.18 15.90 5.98
N LEU A 7 -7.29 16.87 5.75
CA LEU A 7 -5.95 16.88 6.38
C LEU A 7 -5.89 17.83 7.58
N ASN A 8 -7.03 18.32 8.08
CA ASN A 8 -7.09 19.18 9.27
C ASN A 8 -7.12 18.38 10.58
N PHE A 9 -6.05 17.63 10.80
CA PHE A 9 -5.76 16.91 12.04
C PHE A 9 -4.27 16.99 12.35
N GLN A 10 -3.86 16.60 13.56
CA GLN A 10 -2.46 16.62 13.97
C GLN A 10 -2.06 15.23 14.45
N PRO A 11 -0.93 14.67 13.99
CA PRO A 11 -0.42 13.44 14.57
C PRO A 11 -0.08 13.67 16.04
N ILE A 12 -0.21 12.62 16.85
CA ILE A 12 0.10 12.68 18.28
C ILE A 12 1.62 12.60 18.45
N ASP A 13 2.23 13.61 19.07
CA ASP A 13 3.68 13.65 19.31
C ASP A 13 4.17 12.53 20.23
N GLU A 14 3.37 12.17 21.23
CA GLU A 14 3.65 11.12 22.22
C GLU A 14 2.52 10.08 22.26
N PRO A 15 2.46 9.19 21.25
CA PRO A 15 1.41 8.20 21.18
C PRO A 15 1.49 7.17 22.32
N SER A 16 0.35 6.54 22.61
CA SER A 16 0.18 5.64 23.75
C SER A 16 1.20 4.51 23.82
N TRP A 17 1.68 4.01 22.67
CA TRP A 17 2.67 2.92 22.63
C TRP A 17 4.05 3.29 23.17
N ARG A 18 4.44 4.57 23.12
CA ARG A 18 5.74 5.02 23.64
C ARG A 18 5.80 5.06 25.17
N LYS A 19 4.68 4.90 25.86
CA LYS A 19 4.63 4.91 27.33
C LYS A 19 4.94 3.55 27.96
N ARG A 20 5.05 2.47 27.15
CA ARG A 20 5.17 1.08 27.65
C ARG A 20 6.59 0.62 27.99
N ASP A 21 7.65 1.23 27.46
CA ASP A 21 9.05 0.85 27.71
C ASP A 21 9.91 2.11 27.89
N ARG A 22 10.75 2.16 28.93
CA ARG A 22 11.73 3.25 29.13
C ARG A 22 12.76 3.34 28.00
N LYS A 23 12.93 2.29 27.20
CA LYS A 23 13.73 2.34 25.96
C LYS A 23 13.19 3.36 24.95
N TYR A 24 11.93 3.78 25.08
CA TYR A 24 11.28 4.76 24.20
C TYR A 24 11.58 6.22 24.55
N GLU A 25 12.31 6.52 25.64
CA GLU A 25 12.76 7.88 26.01
C GLU A 25 13.63 8.54 24.92
N ARG A 26 14.02 7.81 23.88
CA ARG A 26 14.91 8.26 22.80
C ARG A 26 14.23 8.41 21.44
N VAL A 27 12.93 8.15 21.34
CA VAL A 27 12.16 8.39 20.11
C VAL A 27 11.71 9.86 20.12
N PRO A 28 12.12 10.69 19.14
CA PRO A 28 11.83 12.13 19.17
C PRO A 28 10.34 12.41 18.94
N PRO A 29 9.84 13.61 19.27
CA PRO A 29 8.47 14.01 18.93
C PRO A 29 8.19 13.91 17.42
N VAL A 30 6.93 13.69 17.03
CA VAL A 30 6.55 13.50 15.62
C VAL A 30 6.98 14.69 14.75
N LYS A 31 6.84 15.92 15.26
CA LYS A 31 7.30 17.12 14.55
C LYS A 31 8.81 17.08 14.22
N GLN A 32 9.62 16.56 15.14
CA GLN A 32 11.05 16.39 14.91
C GLN A 32 11.31 15.26 13.90
N MET A 33 10.57 14.16 13.94
CA MET A 33 10.68 13.09 12.94
C MET A 33 10.45 13.57 11.51
N ILE A 34 9.41 14.40 11.29
CA ILE A 34 9.13 14.98 9.96
C ILE A 34 10.31 15.85 9.49
N THR A 35 10.90 16.60 10.42
CA THR A 35 12.08 17.43 10.14
C THR A 35 13.27 16.56 9.74
N ASP A 36 13.53 15.49 10.49
CA ASP A 36 14.58 14.52 10.23
C ASP A 36 14.39 13.83 8.88
N ILE A 37 13.17 13.38 8.54
CA ILE A 37 12.85 12.78 7.23
C ILE A 37 13.18 13.75 6.08
N GLY A 38 12.86 15.03 6.22
CA GLY A 38 13.24 16.06 5.24
C GLY A 38 14.76 16.21 5.08
N ASN A 39 15.50 16.11 6.19
CA ASN A 39 16.97 16.13 6.18
C ASN A 39 17.54 14.87 5.53
N TYR A 40 16.99 13.69 5.85
CA TYR A 40 17.34 12.39 5.28
C TYR A 40 17.16 12.37 3.77
N HIS A 41 16.04 12.88 3.27
CA HIS A 41 15.81 13.05 1.84
C HIS A 41 16.86 13.95 1.18
N THR A 42 17.28 15.02 1.87
CA THR A 42 18.32 15.93 1.37
C THR A 42 19.70 15.26 1.29
N ILE A 43 20.06 14.46 2.30
CA ILE A 43 21.30 13.66 2.32
C ILE A 43 21.29 12.66 1.15
N TRP A 44 20.22 11.87 1.04
CA TRP A 44 20.04 10.90 -0.04
C TRP A 44 20.12 11.57 -1.43
N SER A 45 19.42 12.68 -1.64
CA SER A 45 19.44 13.42 -2.91
C SER A 45 20.84 13.90 -3.29
N LYS A 46 21.66 14.31 -2.31
CA LYS A 46 23.06 14.70 -2.54
C LYS A 46 23.90 13.50 -2.96
N LYS A 47 23.79 12.37 -2.26
CA LYS A 47 24.55 11.17 -2.59
C LYS A 47 24.17 10.54 -3.93
N LEU A 48 22.89 10.60 -4.30
CA LEU A 48 22.42 10.11 -5.59
C LEU A 48 23.16 10.79 -6.77
N ARG A 49 23.52 12.07 -6.62
CA ARG A 49 24.32 12.81 -7.60
C ARG A 49 25.79 12.40 -7.64
N ASN A 50 26.31 11.86 -6.55
CA ASN A 50 27.73 11.48 -6.41
C ASN A 50 28.04 10.04 -6.85
N SER A 51 27.09 9.36 -7.51
CA SER A 51 27.27 8.06 -8.20
C SER A 51 27.59 6.83 -7.33
N GLU A 52 27.26 6.83 -6.03
CA GLU A 52 27.27 5.64 -5.16
C GLU A 52 26.11 4.67 -5.47
N LYS A 53 25.89 4.32 -6.75
CA LYS A 53 24.65 3.65 -7.20
C LYS A 53 24.48 2.22 -6.69
N ASN A 54 25.58 1.48 -6.49
CA ASN A 54 25.49 0.05 -6.14
C ASN A 54 25.02 -0.17 -4.70
N SER A 55 25.53 0.61 -3.73
CA SER A 55 25.08 0.51 -2.33
C SER A 55 23.61 0.88 -2.17
N PHE A 56 23.06 1.77 -3.01
CA PHE A 56 21.63 2.10 -2.98
C PHE A 56 20.74 0.96 -3.47
N VAL A 57 21.17 0.25 -4.51
CA VAL A 57 20.41 -0.87 -5.05
C VAL A 57 20.31 -1.97 -4.01
N GLU A 58 21.43 -2.29 -3.35
CA GLU A 58 21.49 -3.29 -2.29
C GLU A 58 20.70 -2.86 -1.05
N ALA A 59 20.92 -1.65 -0.53
CA ALA A 59 20.16 -1.13 0.62
C ALA A 59 18.65 -1.12 0.34
N LYS A 60 18.24 -0.68 -0.85
CA LYS A 60 16.83 -0.71 -1.26
C LYS A 60 16.29 -2.13 -1.34
N ARG A 61 17.04 -3.08 -1.89
CA ARG A 61 16.64 -4.49 -1.97
C ARG A 61 16.38 -5.07 -0.59
N GLU A 62 17.26 -4.80 0.37
CA GLU A 62 17.10 -5.25 1.76
C GLU A 62 15.87 -4.62 2.43
N ILE A 63 15.67 -3.30 2.30
CA ILE A 63 14.47 -2.64 2.84
C ILE A 63 13.17 -3.22 2.23
N VAL A 64 13.17 -3.51 0.92
CA VAL A 64 12.02 -4.14 0.25
C VAL A 64 11.75 -5.55 0.80
N LYS A 65 12.81 -6.35 0.98
CA LYS A 65 12.73 -7.70 1.54
C LYS A 65 12.11 -7.67 2.93
N GLU A 66 12.63 -6.81 3.81
CA GLU A 66 12.15 -6.66 5.19
C GLU A 66 10.71 -6.13 5.24
N PHE A 67 10.36 -5.15 4.39
CA PHE A 67 8.99 -4.65 4.26
C PHE A 67 8.00 -5.76 3.87
N LEU A 68 8.29 -6.52 2.81
CA LEU A 68 7.39 -7.56 2.32
C LEU A 68 7.27 -8.71 3.30
N PHE A 69 8.37 -9.06 3.98
CA PHE A 69 8.34 -10.03 5.07
C PHE A 69 7.41 -9.56 6.20
N GLN A 70 7.42 -8.28 6.58
CA GLN A 70 6.52 -7.77 7.62
C GLN A 70 5.06 -7.67 7.17
N VAL A 71 4.80 -7.37 5.89
CA VAL A 71 3.42 -7.33 5.37
C VAL A 71 2.73 -8.70 5.48
N GLN A 72 3.45 -9.80 5.24
CA GLN A 72 2.91 -11.15 5.44
C GLN A 72 2.76 -11.50 6.93
N GLN A 73 3.74 -11.18 7.78
CA GLN A 73 3.66 -11.47 9.21
C GLN A 73 2.50 -10.71 9.88
N GLY A 74 2.18 -9.50 9.39
CA GLY A 74 1.07 -8.70 9.89
C GLY A 74 -0.33 -9.30 9.67
N GLU A 75 -0.49 -10.31 8.81
CA GLU A 75 -1.75 -11.06 8.63
C GLU A 75 -1.65 -12.52 9.05
N ASP A 76 -0.53 -12.95 9.65
CA ASP A 76 -0.27 -14.36 9.95
C ASP A 76 -0.38 -15.28 8.70
N ILE A 77 0.01 -14.75 7.53
CA ILE A 77 -0.01 -15.43 6.23
C ILE A 77 1.39 -15.74 5.72
N GLY A 78 1.47 -16.58 4.68
CA GLY A 78 2.70 -16.81 3.95
C GLY A 78 3.80 -17.51 4.76
N LEU A 79 5.04 -17.36 4.31
CA LEU A 79 6.20 -18.02 4.91
C LEU A 79 6.64 -17.31 6.19
N ASN A 80 6.66 -18.03 7.31
CA ASN A 80 7.15 -17.52 8.60
C ASN A 80 8.68 -17.66 8.78
N ASP A 81 9.30 -18.55 8.00
CA ASP A 81 10.76 -18.71 8.00
C ASP A 81 11.44 -17.69 7.08
N GLN A 82 12.36 -16.92 7.65
CA GLN A 82 13.09 -15.88 6.94
C GLN A 82 13.97 -16.43 5.82
N GLY A 83 14.56 -17.63 5.99
CA GLY A 83 15.44 -18.23 4.98
C GLY A 83 14.69 -18.66 3.72
N THR A 84 13.54 -19.31 3.91
CA THR A 84 12.67 -19.76 2.82
C THR A 84 12.02 -18.56 2.12
N PHE A 85 11.57 -17.56 2.88
CA PHE A 85 11.10 -16.30 2.31
C PHE A 85 12.18 -15.63 1.45
N GLU A 86 13.42 -15.55 1.94
CA GLU A 86 14.53 -14.94 1.22
C GLU A 86 14.83 -15.65 -0.11
N LYS A 87 14.74 -16.99 -0.13
CA LYS A 87 14.87 -17.76 -1.36
C LYS A 87 13.78 -17.37 -2.37
N VAL A 88 12.51 -17.39 -1.96
CA VAL A 88 11.37 -17.02 -2.83
C VAL A 88 11.48 -15.57 -3.31
N PHE A 89 11.84 -14.65 -2.41
CA PHE A 89 12.08 -13.24 -2.71
C PHE A 89 13.16 -13.06 -3.79
N ASN A 90 14.28 -13.77 -3.66
CA ASN A 90 15.37 -13.68 -4.61
C ASN A 90 14.99 -14.23 -5.99
N ASP A 91 14.23 -15.32 -6.05
CA ASP A 91 13.79 -15.94 -7.29
C ASP A 91 12.76 -15.08 -8.03
N GLU A 92 11.73 -14.59 -7.35
CA GLU A 92 10.73 -13.68 -7.93
C GLU A 92 11.35 -12.34 -8.34
N THR A 93 12.27 -11.78 -7.54
CA THR A 93 12.97 -10.52 -7.90
C THR A 93 13.77 -10.70 -9.19
N LYS A 94 14.52 -11.80 -9.33
CA LYS A 94 15.27 -12.11 -10.56
C LYS A 94 14.34 -12.25 -11.76
N TYR A 95 13.17 -12.87 -11.58
CA TYR A 95 12.18 -13.02 -12.64
C TYR A 95 11.71 -11.65 -13.17
N PHE A 96 11.30 -10.74 -12.28
CA PHE A 96 10.85 -9.40 -12.66
C PHE A 96 11.97 -8.53 -13.26
N GLU A 97 13.20 -8.62 -12.74
CA GLU A 97 14.35 -7.91 -13.30
C GLU A 97 14.68 -8.36 -14.72
N LYS A 98 14.58 -9.67 -15.02
CA LYS A 98 14.79 -10.22 -16.38
C LYS A 98 13.69 -9.78 -17.35
N ARG A 99 12.42 -9.83 -16.95
CA ARG A 99 11.29 -9.44 -17.81
C ARG A 99 11.28 -7.95 -18.11
N GLY A 100 11.70 -7.12 -17.15
CA GLY A 100 11.87 -5.68 -17.34
C GLY A 100 12.92 -5.28 -18.39
N ARG A 101 13.95 -6.11 -18.63
CA ARG A 101 14.97 -5.86 -19.67
C ARG A 101 14.53 -6.25 -21.09
N LYS A 102 13.52 -7.11 -21.23
CA LYS A 102 13.06 -7.59 -22.56
C LYS A 102 12.12 -6.63 -23.30
N ARG A 103 11.68 -5.52 -22.67
CA ARG A 103 10.83 -4.50 -23.33
C ARG A 103 11.62 -3.36 -23.99
N GLU A 104 12.96 -3.37 -23.95
CA GLU A 104 13.79 -2.47 -24.74
C GLU A 104 14.06 -3.08 -26.13
N CYS A 105 13.05 -3.11 -27.01
CA CYS A 105 13.21 -3.19 -28.46
C CYS A 105 11.85 -3.05 -29.16
N SER A 106 11.59 -1.84 -29.70
CA SER A 106 10.71 -1.46 -30.82
C SER A 106 9.73 -0.33 -30.47
N PRO A 107 9.74 0.79 -31.21
CA PRO A 107 8.79 1.89 -31.04
C PRO A 107 7.53 1.65 -31.89
N SER A 108 6.35 1.68 -31.27
CA SER A 108 5.06 1.94 -31.95
C SER A 108 4.17 2.70 -30.96
N ALA A 109 4.01 4.01 -31.11
CA ALA A 109 2.99 4.68 -31.92
C ALA A 109 1.58 4.61 -31.29
N ASP A 110 1.15 5.80 -30.86
CA ASP A 110 -0.20 6.23 -30.46
C ASP A 110 -0.90 5.54 -29.29
N TYR A 111 -0.79 6.17 -28.11
CA TYR A 111 -1.86 6.18 -27.12
C TYR A 111 -1.99 7.58 -26.52
N SER A 112 -3.16 8.21 -26.70
CA SER A 112 -3.51 9.53 -26.19
C SER A 112 -4.66 9.38 -25.18
N PRO A 113 -4.54 9.89 -23.93
CA PRO A 113 -5.62 9.80 -22.97
C PRO A 113 -6.49 11.07 -23.01
N ARG A 114 -7.79 10.96 -23.35
CA ARG A 114 -8.95 11.50 -22.59
C ARG A 114 -10.28 11.65 -23.37
N LYS A 115 -11.36 11.44 -22.61
CA LYS A 115 -12.76 11.95 -22.66
C LYS A 115 -13.82 11.19 -23.48
N LYS A 116 -14.85 10.66 -22.80
CA LYS A 116 -16.13 11.37 -22.53
C LYS A 116 -17.13 10.52 -21.69
N ILE A 117 -17.68 11.14 -20.64
CA ILE A 117 -19.05 10.89 -20.16
C ILE A 117 -19.89 12.10 -20.66
N CYS A 118 -20.98 11.83 -21.39
CA CYS A 118 -22.32 12.43 -21.28
C CYS A 118 -23.16 12.27 -22.57
N ASN A 119 -24.35 11.71 -22.35
CA ASN A 119 -25.68 11.92 -22.97
C ASN A 119 -26.12 11.25 -24.30
N GLU A 120 -27.19 10.47 -24.13
CA GLU A 120 -28.44 10.33 -24.89
C GLU A 120 -28.51 9.59 -26.25
N SER A 121 -29.18 8.43 -26.18
CA SER A 121 -30.30 7.96 -27.01
C SER A 121 -30.26 8.15 -28.54
N GLN A 122 -30.10 7.05 -29.30
CA GLN A 122 -31.12 6.46 -30.21
C GLN A 122 -30.51 5.53 -31.30
N SER A 123 -31.31 4.50 -31.60
CA SER A 123 -31.47 3.70 -32.83
C SER A 123 -30.37 2.75 -33.34
N ILE A 124 -30.68 1.46 -33.18
CA ILE A 124 -30.59 0.32 -34.13
C ILE A 124 -30.00 0.62 -35.51
N ALA A 125 -28.94 -0.11 -35.87
CA ALA A 125 -28.83 -0.85 -37.15
C ALA A 125 -27.62 -1.81 -37.11
N GLU A 126 -27.88 -3.05 -37.51
CA GLU A 126 -26.93 -4.15 -37.70
C GLU A 126 -25.81 -3.80 -38.69
N ARG A 127 -24.60 -4.28 -38.40
CA ARG A 127 -23.64 -4.74 -39.41
C ARG A 127 -22.65 -5.72 -38.76
N SER A 128 -22.72 -6.95 -39.23
CA SER A 128 -21.64 -7.93 -39.20
C SER A 128 -20.39 -7.33 -39.86
N ASP A 129 -19.22 -7.53 -39.26
CA ASP A 129 -18.12 -8.24 -39.91
C ASP A 129 -17.04 -8.56 -38.88
N GLN A 130 -16.52 -9.78 -39.02
CA GLN A 130 -15.42 -10.35 -38.26
C GLN A 130 -14.14 -9.57 -38.58
N ASP A 131 -13.45 -9.08 -37.56
CA ASP A 131 -12.01 -8.89 -37.62
C ASP A 131 -11.40 -9.16 -36.25
N SER A 132 -10.41 -10.05 -36.26
CA SER A 132 -9.76 -10.67 -35.12
C SER A 132 -8.94 -9.66 -34.30
N LEU A 133 -9.26 -9.58 -33.00
CA LEU A 133 -8.45 -8.92 -31.97
C LEU A 133 -7.09 -9.64 -31.83
N PRO A 134 -5.96 -8.91 -31.80
CA PRO A 134 -4.67 -9.51 -31.56
C PRO A 134 -4.41 -9.75 -30.06
N ASN A 135 -4.30 -11.03 -29.72
CA ASN A 135 -3.44 -11.64 -28.70
C ASN A 135 -3.33 -10.97 -27.31
N THR A 136 -4.20 -11.41 -26.41
CA THR A 136 -3.81 -11.76 -25.03
C THR A 136 -2.73 -12.84 -25.07
N LEU A 137 -1.46 -12.50 -24.80
CA LEU A 137 -0.36 -13.49 -24.73
C LEU A 137 0.47 -13.37 -23.44
N ASP A 138 0.59 -14.54 -22.81
CA ASP A 138 1.71 -15.10 -22.03
C ASP A 138 1.91 -14.68 -20.57
N ILE A 139 0.87 -14.95 -19.77
CA ILE A 139 0.99 -15.33 -18.34
C ILE A 139 0.61 -16.81 -18.13
N GLU A 140 -0.18 -17.41 -19.02
CA GLU A 140 -0.76 -18.75 -18.82
C GLU A 140 0.25 -19.91 -19.04
N ASP A 141 1.26 -19.72 -19.89
CA ASP A 141 2.20 -20.79 -20.30
C ASP A 141 3.25 -21.22 -19.26
N TYR A 142 3.22 -20.69 -18.03
CA TYR A 142 4.12 -21.14 -16.94
C TYR A 142 3.40 -21.82 -15.77
N ILE A 143 2.08 -22.02 -15.86
CA ILE A 143 1.26 -22.44 -14.69
C ILE A 143 0.95 -23.95 -14.67
N PHE A 144 1.18 -24.67 -15.76
CA PHE A 144 0.88 -26.11 -15.84
C PHE A 144 2.12 -26.99 -15.70
N GLU A 145 2.66 -27.11 -14.49
CA GLU A 145 3.45 -28.27 -14.06
C GLU A 145 3.57 -28.23 -12.53
N ASN A 146 2.60 -28.89 -11.86
CA ASN A 146 2.53 -29.36 -10.47
C ASN A 146 1.15 -29.09 -9.84
N SER A 147 0.10 -29.71 -10.40
CA SER A 147 -1.13 -29.97 -9.68
C SER A 147 -1.29 -31.48 -9.55
N THR A 148 -0.73 -32.03 -8.48
CA THR A 148 -1.20 -33.30 -7.92
C THR A 148 -1.94 -32.97 -6.64
N GLU A 149 -3.18 -33.43 -6.61
CA GLU A 149 -4.16 -33.34 -5.55
C GLU A 149 -3.55 -33.73 -4.18
N GLU A 150 -3.90 -32.95 -3.14
CA GLU A 150 -3.40 -32.98 -1.75
C GLU A 150 -2.14 -32.14 -1.41
N GLY A 151 -2.13 -30.82 -1.67
CA GLY A 151 -1.18 -29.84 -1.08
C GLY A 151 -1.89 -28.99 -0.01
N ASN A 152 -1.84 -29.29 1.29
CA ASN A 152 -0.75 -29.16 2.27
C ASN A 152 -0.38 -27.67 2.51
N ASP A 153 -0.82 -27.11 3.64
CA ASP A 153 -0.76 -25.70 4.10
C ASP A 153 0.49 -24.88 3.68
N GLU A 154 1.63 -25.54 3.52
CA GLU A 154 2.88 -24.94 3.04
C GLU A 154 2.81 -24.42 1.59
N ASP A 155 2.12 -25.11 0.69
CA ASP A 155 1.96 -24.68 -0.71
C ASP A 155 1.11 -23.40 -0.82
N ASN A 156 0.08 -23.28 0.03
CA ASN A 156 -0.70 -22.06 0.15
C ASN A 156 0.16 -20.90 0.66
N LYS A 157 0.99 -21.13 1.68
CA LYS A 157 1.92 -20.11 2.22
C LYS A 157 2.95 -19.65 1.17
N ILE A 158 3.48 -20.57 0.38
CA ILE A 158 4.39 -20.22 -0.73
C ILE A 158 3.64 -19.39 -1.78
N THR A 159 2.42 -19.78 -2.15
CA THR A 159 1.58 -19.07 -3.11
C THR A 159 1.24 -17.67 -2.63
N GLU A 160 0.78 -17.51 -1.39
CA GLU A 160 0.53 -16.21 -0.78
C GLU A 160 1.77 -15.31 -0.78
N THR A 161 2.93 -15.88 -0.46
CA THR A 161 4.20 -15.15 -0.49
C THR A 161 4.51 -14.67 -1.89
N LYS A 162 4.44 -15.54 -2.90
CA LYS A 162 4.66 -15.19 -4.31
C LYS A 162 3.69 -14.11 -4.78
N ASN A 163 2.41 -14.24 -4.45
CA ASN A 163 1.38 -13.26 -4.81
C ASN A 163 1.63 -11.89 -4.16
N LEU A 164 2.04 -11.85 -2.89
CA LEU A 164 2.42 -10.60 -2.23
C LEU A 164 3.59 -9.91 -2.96
N LEU A 165 4.63 -10.68 -3.32
CA LEU A 165 5.76 -10.15 -4.09
C LEU A 165 5.28 -9.62 -5.44
N ARG A 166 4.47 -10.38 -6.16
CA ARG A 166 3.91 -10.00 -7.47
C ARG A 166 3.03 -8.76 -7.39
N GLY A 167 2.20 -8.63 -6.36
CA GLY A 167 1.36 -7.45 -6.12
C GLY A 167 2.22 -6.19 -5.88
N TYR A 168 3.30 -6.31 -5.11
CA TYR A 168 4.26 -5.20 -4.95
C TYR A 168 4.93 -4.81 -6.28
N TRP A 169 5.29 -5.79 -7.10
CA TRP A 169 5.90 -5.55 -8.41
C TRP A 169 4.90 -4.99 -9.43
N HIS A 170 3.64 -5.42 -9.39
CA HIS A 170 2.53 -4.88 -10.19
C HIS A 170 2.37 -3.37 -9.97
N LEU A 171 2.21 -2.95 -8.71
CA LEU A 171 2.14 -1.53 -8.37
C LEU A 171 3.41 -0.75 -8.75
N LYS A 172 4.55 -1.42 -8.86
CA LYS A 172 5.79 -0.79 -9.32
C LYS A 172 5.85 -0.71 -10.85
N SER A 173 5.26 -1.65 -11.58
CA SER A 173 5.23 -1.65 -13.04
C SER A 173 4.27 -0.61 -13.60
N GLU A 174 3.19 -0.26 -12.89
CA GLU A 174 2.28 0.80 -13.35
C GLU A 174 3.02 2.12 -13.59
N LEU A 175 3.95 2.48 -12.71
CA LEU A 175 4.81 3.66 -12.89
C LEU A 175 5.72 3.56 -14.12
N LYS A 176 6.14 2.35 -14.49
CA LYS A 176 7.00 2.13 -15.67
C LYS A 176 6.23 2.16 -16.99
N LYS A 177 4.89 2.06 -16.96
CA LYS A 177 4.04 2.21 -18.15
C LYS A 177 3.95 3.66 -18.60
N LEU A 178 4.15 4.60 -17.67
CA LEU A 178 4.19 6.04 -17.94
C LEU A 178 5.45 6.40 -18.76
N SER A 179 5.32 7.38 -19.65
CA SER A 179 6.46 7.97 -20.36
C SER A 179 7.46 8.61 -19.39
N ASP A 180 8.70 8.85 -19.82
CA ASP A 180 9.72 9.52 -18.99
C ASP A 180 9.26 10.89 -18.48
N GLU A 181 8.46 11.63 -19.26
CA GLU A 181 7.90 12.92 -18.86
C GLU A 181 6.79 12.75 -17.82
N GLU A 182 5.89 11.78 -18.01
CA GLU A 182 4.85 11.46 -17.05
C GLU A 182 5.41 10.92 -15.74
N GLN A 183 6.47 10.09 -15.78
CA GLN A 183 7.17 9.62 -14.59
C GLN A 183 7.81 10.77 -13.81
N LYS A 184 8.40 11.75 -14.49
CA LYS A 184 8.96 12.96 -13.85
C LYS A 184 7.89 13.82 -13.19
N ASN A 185 6.70 13.83 -13.77
CA ASN A 185 5.55 14.60 -13.30
C ASN A 185 4.60 13.78 -12.42
N TYR A 186 4.93 12.52 -12.13
CA TYR A 186 4.08 11.64 -11.35
C TYR A 186 4.03 12.12 -9.90
N ILE A 187 2.82 12.39 -9.43
CA ILE A 187 2.58 12.98 -8.10
C ILE A 187 2.00 11.98 -7.09
N GLY A 188 1.92 10.69 -7.43
CA GLY A 188 1.37 9.68 -6.53
C GLY A 188 -0.11 9.35 -6.72
N GLU A 189 -0.72 9.72 -7.86
CA GLU A 189 -2.11 9.35 -8.15
C GLU A 189 -2.26 7.83 -8.32
N ILE A 190 -3.40 7.31 -7.88
CA ILE A 190 -3.75 5.89 -8.02
C ILE A 190 -5.08 5.75 -8.74
N ASP A 191 -5.29 4.59 -9.34
CA ASP A 191 -6.47 4.23 -10.11
C ASP A 191 -7.14 2.99 -9.51
N VAL A 192 -8.47 2.98 -9.49
CA VAL A 192 -9.24 1.92 -8.80
C VAL A 192 -9.05 0.58 -9.51
N GLU A 193 -9.11 0.55 -10.83
CA GLU A 193 -9.03 -0.70 -11.59
C GLU A 193 -7.61 -1.29 -11.47
N THR A 194 -6.59 -0.51 -11.81
CA THR A 194 -5.21 -1.01 -11.91
C THR A 194 -4.50 -1.14 -10.56
N CYS A 195 -4.66 -0.17 -9.66
CA CYS A 195 -3.93 -0.16 -8.39
C CYS A 195 -4.67 -0.92 -7.30
N ILE A 196 -6.00 -1.06 -7.39
CA ILE A 196 -6.82 -1.71 -6.36
C ILE A 196 -7.34 -3.07 -6.85
N GLN A 197 -8.16 -3.12 -7.89
CA GLN A 197 -8.80 -4.38 -8.32
C GLN A 197 -7.81 -5.37 -8.94
N GLU A 198 -7.05 -4.97 -9.95
CA GLU A 198 -6.02 -5.84 -10.57
C GLU A 198 -4.95 -6.24 -9.56
N CYS A 199 -4.53 -5.31 -8.69
CA CYS A 199 -3.57 -5.64 -7.64
C CYS A 199 -4.15 -6.66 -6.65
N HIS A 200 -5.41 -6.50 -6.25
CA HIS A 200 -6.11 -7.49 -5.42
C HIS A 200 -6.22 -8.84 -6.12
N GLU A 201 -6.52 -8.86 -7.42
CA GLU A 201 -6.56 -10.09 -8.22
C GLU A 201 -5.21 -10.82 -8.16
N VAL A 202 -4.10 -10.09 -8.34
CA VAL A 202 -2.74 -10.65 -8.23
C VAL A 202 -2.46 -11.17 -6.82
N LEU A 203 -2.89 -10.46 -5.77
CA LEU A 203 -2.68 -10.87 -4.37
C LEU A 203 -3.44 -12.17 -4.02
N MET A 204 -4.62 -12.36 -4.60
CA MET A 204 -5.51 -13.47 -4.25
C MET A 204 -5.53 -14.60 -5.28
N ARG A 205 -4.70 -14.51 -6.34
CA ARG A 205 -4.64 -15.50 -7.42
C ARG A 205 -4.32 -16.91 -6.89
N ASP A 206 -5.03 -17.91 -7.39
CA ASP A 206 -4.85 -19.32 -7.02
C ASP A 206 -5.04 -19.62 -5.51
N LEU A 207 -5.58 -18.67 -4.74
CA LEU A 207 -6.04 -18.92 -3.37
C LEU A 207 -7.51 -19.34 -3.43
N LEU A 208 -7.76 -20.65 -3.36
CA LEU A 208 -9.11 -21.21 -3.37
C LEU A 208 -9.83 -20.84 -2.08
N ILE A 209 -10.87 -20.02 -2.18
CA ILE A 209 -11.77 -19.76 -1.05
C ILE A 209 -13.21 -19.73 -1.56
N GLU A 210 -13.83 -20.91 -1.62
CA GLU A 210 -15.17 -21.14 -2.19
C GLU A 210 -16.27 -20.24 -1.58
N THR A 211 -16.07 -19.74 -0.37
CA THR A 211 -17.03 -18.92 0.38
C THR A 211 -16.79 -17.41 0.24
N LYS A 212 -15.82 -16.98 -0.57
CA LYS A 212 -15.42 -15.58 -0.70
C LYS A 212 -15.74 -15.00 -2.08
N THR A 213 -15.75 -13.67 -2.15
CA THR A 213 -15.84 -12.94 -3.41
C THR A 213 -14.61 -13.24 -4.26
N GLN A 214 -14.79 -13.29 -5.60
CA GLN A 214 -13.70 -13.58 -6.52
C GLN A 214 -12.55 -12.55 -6.40
N PRO A 215 -11.29 -12.96 -6.64
CA PRO A 215 -10.17 -12.05 -6.78
C PRO A 215 -10.49 -10.88 -7.71
N GLY A 216 -10.03 -9.68 -7.35
CA GLY A 216 -10.29 -8.43 -8.08
C GLY A 216 -11.70 -7.82 -7.96
N LYS A 217 -12.70 -8.54 -7.42
CA LYS A 217 -14.08 -8.04 -7.32
C LYS A 217 -14.42 -7.51 -5.94
N PHE A 218 -15.17 -6.41 -5.88
CA PHE A 218 -15.61 -5.88 -4.59
C PHE A 218 -16.70 -6.75 -3.97
N SER A 219 -16.65 -6.87 -2.64
CA SER A 219 -17.52 -7.75 -1.89
C SER A 219 -18.84 -7.06 -1.52
N VAL A 220 -19.94 -7.73 -1.84
CA VAL A 220 -21.31 -7.37 -1.41
C VAL A 220 -21.73 -8.12 -0.13
N LEU A 221 -20.91 -9.04 0.34
CA LEU A 221 -21.20 -9.84 1.53
C LEU A 221 -21.02 -9.00 2.80
N PRO A 222 -21.82 -9.19 3.85
CA PRO A 222 -21.57 -8.59 5.16
C PRO A 222 -20.19 -8.97 5.70
N ARG A 223 -19.49 -8.01 6.29
CA ARG A 223 -18.14 -8.20 6.83
C ARG A 223 -18.04 -7.53 8.20
N SER A 224 -17.35 -8.20 9.11
CA SER A 224 -17.03 -7.66 10.44
C SER A 224 -15.67 -8.17 10.92
N ALA A 225 -15.14 -7.53 11.95
CA ALA A 225 -13.96 -8.00 12.67
C ALA A 225 -14.11 -7.71 14.16
N SER A 226 -13.56 -8.58 15.00
CA SER A 226 -13.55 -8.40 16.45
C SER A 226 -12.15 -7.99 16.91
N PHE A 227 -12.06 -6.97 17.77
CA PHE A 227 -10.81 -6.55 18.38
C PHE A 227 -11.05 -6.05 19.80
N ASP A 228 -10.27 -6.54 20.77
CA ASP A 228 -10.39 -6.18 22.19
C ASP A 228 -11.81 -6.37 22.76
N GLY A 229 -12.52 -7.40 22.27
CA GLY A 229 -13.90 -7.70 22.67
C GLY A 229 -14.97 -6.79 22.05
N GLU A 230 -14.59 -5.86 21.18
CA GLU A 230 -15.52 -5.01 20.40
C GLU A 230 -15.65 -5.55 18.97
N ASP A 231 -16.89 -5.63 18.45
CA ASP A 231 -17.18 -5.98 17.07
C ASP A 231 -17.30 -4.73 16.19
N PHE A 232 -16.60 -4.74 15.05
CA PHE A 232 -16.59 -3.65 14.08
C PHE A 232 -17.17 -4.13 12.76
N PHE A 233 -18.26 -3.50 12.33
CA PHE A 233 -18.87 -3.76 11.03
C PHE A 233 -18.23 -2.89 9.95
N TYR A 234 -18.15 -3.43 8.74
CA TYR A 234 -17.74 -2.69 7.54
C TYR A 234 -18.98 -2.39 6.70
N PRO A 235 -18.96 -1.33 5.87
CA PRO A 235 -20.09 -1.04 4.99
C PRO A 235 -20.38 -2.23 4.08
N SER A 236 -21.66 -2.58 4.00
CA SER A 236 -22.16 -3.60 3.07
C SER A 236 -22.89 -2.93 1.92
N TYR A 237 -22.82 -3.52 0.73
CA TYR A 237 -23.31 -2.92 -0.50
C TYR A 237 -24.25 -3.90 -1.20
N GLU A 238 -25.33 -3.40 -1.80
CA GLU A 238 -26.26 -4.24 -2.56
C GLU A 238 -25.61 -4.79 -3.85
N THR A 239 -24.76 -4.00 -4.51
CA THR A 239 -24.07 -4.40 -5.75
C THR A 239 -22.59 -4.02 -5.75
N GLU A 240 -21.82 -4.65 -6.65
CA GLU A 240 -20.40 -4.35 -6.84
C GLU A 240 -20.18 -2.91 -7.34
N GLU A 241 -21.09 -2.38 -8.16
CA GLU A 241 -21.04 -1.00 -8.66
C GLU A 241 -21.17 0.01 -7.52
N ILE A 242 -22.04 -0.25 -6.53
CA ILE A 242 -22.18 0.62 -5.36
C ILE A 242 -20.89 0.58 -4.51
N ALA A 243 -20.32 -0.62 -4.32
CA ALA A 243 -19.04 -0.77 -3.64
C ALA A 243 -17.91 -0.02 -4.38
N PHE A 244 -17.91 -0.06 -5.72
CA PHE A 244 -17.00 0.69 -6.56
C PHE A 244 -17.11 2.20 -6.30
N GLN A 245 -18.33 2.76 -6.25
CA GLN A 245 -18.53 4.19 -6.01
C GLN A 245 -17.98 4.64 -4.64
N ALA A 246 -18.12 3.83 -3.59
CA ALA A 246 -17.51 4.12 -2.29
C ALA A 246 -15.97 4.15 -2.37
N VAL A 247 -15.35 3.16 -3.01
CA VAL A 247 -13.89 3.10 -3.16
C VAL A 247 -13.37 4.23 -4.05
N ASP A 248 -14.04 4.49 -5.17
CA ASP A 248 -13.70 5.57 -6.11
C ASP A 248 -13.81 6.93 -5.44
N THR A 249 -14.81 7.16 -4.57
CA THR A 249 -14.91 8.39 -3.77
C THR A 249 -13.66 8.61 -2.91
N VAL A 250 -13.18 7.57 -2.21
CA VAL A 250 -11.94 7.64 -1.41
C VAL A 250 -10.73 7.94 -2.29
N VAL A 251 -10.61 7.27 -3.44
CA VAL A 251 -9.49 7.47 -4.38
C VAL A 251 -9.53 8.85 -5.03
N LEU A 252 -10.71 9.36 -5.40
CA LEU A 252 -10.91 10.69 -5.97
C LEU A 252 -10.47 11.78 -5.01
N GLU A 253 -10.87 11.69 -3.74
CA GLU A 253 -10.46 12.66 -2.72
C GLU A 253 -8.96 12.58 -2.41
N TYR A 254 -8.39 11.37 -2.34
CA TYR A 254 -6.94 11.19 -2.27
C TYR A 254 -6.23 11.86 -3.46
N ASN A 255 -6.68 11.59 -4.69
CA ASN A 255 -6.11 12.17 -5.91
C ASN A 255 -6.25 13.70 -5.94
N LYS A 256 -7.36 14.26 -5.44
CA LYS A 256 -7.52 15.72 -5.25
C LYS A 256 -6.50 16.28 -4.25
N MET A 257 -6.29 15.61 -3.12
CA MET A 257 -5.32 16.03 -2.11
C MET A 257 -3.89 16.01 -2.65
N VAL A 258 -3.44 14.94 -3.31
CA VAL A 258 -2.06 14.89 -3.87
C VAL A 258 -1.82 15.96 -4.93
N ARG A 259 -2.82 16.30 -5.75
CA ARG A 259 -2.76 17.42 -6.71
C ARG A 259 -2.67 18.79 -6.04
N GLU A 260 -3.30 18.95 -4.88
CA GLU A 260 -3.17 20.19 -4.07
C GLU A 260 -1.78 20.24 -3.41
N ILE A 261 -1.32 19.13 -2.83
CA ILE A 261 -0.03 19.02 -2.16
C ILE A 261 1.14 19.24 -3.13
N SER A 262 1.06 18.71 -4.36
CA SER A 262 2.14 18.82 -5.34
C SER A 262 2.49 20.28 -5.69
N LYS A 263 1.52 21.18 -5.59
CA LYS A 263 1.65 22.63 -5.84
C LYS A 263 2.28 23.41 -4.70
N ILE A 264 2.47 22.80 -3.52
CA ILE A 264 3.07 23.48 -2.36
C ILE A 264 4.57 23.69 -2.59
N GLU A 265 5.07 24.90 -2.33
CA GLU A 265 6.50 25.20 -2.48
C GLU A 265 7.33 24.75 -1.28
N ASN A 266 6.77 24.92 -0.07
CA ASN A 266 7.44 24.53 1.17
C ASN A 266 7.57 23.00 1.25
N LYS A 267 8.81 22.50 1.13
CA LYS A 267 9.11 21.05 1.12
C LYS A 267 8.73 20.34 2.41
N HIS A 268 8.87 21.01 3.56
CA HIS A 268 8.54 20.42 4.86
C HIS A 268 7.02 20.26 5.01
N GLN A 269 6.27 21.31 4.67
CA GLN A 269 4.81 21.26 4.64
C GLN A 269 4.29 20.23 3.63
N LYS A 270 4.91 20.16 2.44
CA LYS A 270 4.60 19.15 1.42
C LYS A 270 4.78 17.73 1.98
N LEU A 271 5.92 17.45 2.62
CA LEU A 271 6.21 16.15 3.22
C LEU A 271 5.18 15.79 4.30
N GLU A 272 4.91 16.69 5.25
CA GLU A 272 3.92 16.47 6.30
C GLU A 272 2.54 16.13 5.72
N LEU A 273 2.07 16.93 4.76
CA LEU A 273 0.76 16.72 4.14
C LEU A 273 0.72 15.43 3.32
N SER A 274 1.80 15.04 2.65
CA SER A 274 1.87 13.75 1.95
C SER A 274 1.77 12.56 2.90
N LEU A 275 2.43 12.60 4.05
CA LEU A 275 2.34 11.56 5.10
C LEU A 275 0.90 11.45 5.63
N LYS A 276 0.24 12.58 5.87
CA LYS A 276 -1.16 12.64 6.28
C LYS A 276 -2.10 12.13 5.19
N CYS A 277 -1.85 12.49 3.93
CA CYS A 277 -2.64 12.06 2.77
C CYS A 277 -2.59 10.53 2.59
N ALA A 278 -1.40 9.93 2.71
CA ALA A 278 -1.25 8.48 2.69
C ALA A 278 -1.97 7.80 3.87
N THR A 279 -1.96 8.44 5.05
CA THR A 279 -2.70 7.96 6.23
C THR A 279 -4.22 7.98 6.01
N VAL A 280 -4.75 9.05 5.40
CA VAL A 280 -6.19 9.16 5.09
C VAL A 280 -6.62 8.09 4.10
N LEU A 281 -5.84 7.85 3.03
CA LEU A 281 -6.12 6.75 2.09
C LEU A 281 -6.11 5.39 2.81
N LEU A 282 -5.07 5.12 3.62
CA LEU A 282 -4.93 3.90 4.39
C LEU A 282 -6.16 3.68 5.30
N PHE A 283 -6.54 4.70 6.06
CA PHE A 283 -7.68 4.66 6.97
C PHE A 283 -8.99 4.44 6.21
N GLY A 284 -9.23 5.23 5.16
CA GLY A 284 -10.44 5.15 4.35
C GLY A 284 -10.61 3.78 3.72
N PHE A 285 -9.58 3.27 3.05
CA PHE A 285 -9.60 1.97 2.41
C PHE A 285 -9.86 0.82 3.41
N LEU A 286 -9.19 0.82 4.56
CA LEU A 286 -9.38 -0.22 5.59
C LEU A 286 -10.75 -0.15 6.27
N THR A 287 -11.34 1.04 6.34
CA THR A 287 -12.67 1.24 6.93
C THR A 287 -13.79 0.83 5.97
N LEU A 288 -13.62 1.06 4.65
CA LEU A 288 -14.51 0.51 3.63
C LEU A 288 -14.40 -1.01 3.52
N HIS A 289 -13.17 -1.53 3.67
CA HIS A 289 -12.85 -2.96 3.61
C HIS A 289 -13.49 -3.66 2.39
N PRO A 290 -13.17 -3.21 1.17
CA PRO A 290 -14.00 -3.46 -0.01
C PRO A 290 -13.92 -4.90 -0.54
N PHE A 291 -12.95 -5.71 -0.12
CA PHE A 291 -12.81 -7.10 -0.54
C PHE A 291 -13.18 -8.08 0.58
N SER A 292 -13.40 -9.35 0.24
CA SER A 292 -13.66 -10.41 1.23
C SER A 292 -12.40 -10.84 2.00
N ASP A 293 -11.21 -10.57 1.47
CA ASP A 293 -9.91 -10.84 2.07
C ASP A 293 -8.86 -9.92 1.42
N GLY A 294 -7.62 -9.95 1.88
CA GLY A 294 -6.51 -9.24 1.23
C GLY A 294 -6.47 -7.74 1.51
N ASN A 295 -7.51 -7.16 2.14
CA ASN A 295 -7.61 -5.72 2.41
C ASN A 295 -6.40 -5.19 3.19
N GLY A 296 -5.99 -5.88 4.26
CA GLY A 296 -4.84 -5.46 5.06
C GLY A 296 -3.53 -5.43 4.26
N ARG A 297 -3.24 -6.48 3.48
CA ARG A 297 -2.07 -6.56 2.57
C ARG A 297 -2.09 -5.41 1.57
N LEU A 298 -3.20 -5.27 0.84
CA LEU A 298 -3.34 -4.27 -0.21
C LEU A 298 -3.24 -2.86 0.35
N ALA A 299 -3.86 -2.57 1.49
CA ALA A 299 -3.79 -1.25 2.13
C ALA A 299 -2.34 -0.87 2.49
N ARG A 300 -1.54 -1.82 3.00
CA ARG A 300 -0.12 -1.57 3.29
C ARG A 300 0.70 -1.35 2.02
N LEU A 301 0.44 -2.12 0.95
CA LEU A 301 1.08 -1.91 -0.34
C LEU A 301 0.71 -0.55 -0.96
N LEU A 302 -0.56 -0.17 -0.93
CA LEU A 302 -1.07 1.11 -1.43
C LEU A 302 -0.48 2.29 -0.65
N CYS A 303 -0.53 2.23 0.69
CA CYS A 303 0.09 3.25 1.54
C CYS A 303 1.57 3.40 1.18
N SER A 304 2.32 2.30 1.11
CA SER A 304 3.71 2.36 0.70
C SER A 304 3.91 2.87 -0.72
N HIS A 305 3.00 2.57 -1.67
CA HIS A 305 3.07 3.07 -3.04
C HIS A 305 2.90 4.59 -3.06
N CYS A 306 1.96 5.14 -2.31
CA CYS A 306 1.73 6.58 -2.20
C CYS A 306 2.95 7.33 -1.64
N LEU A 307 3.65 6.73 -0.66
CA LEU A 307 4.85 7.30 -0.06
C LEU A 307 6.08 7.30 -1.02
N LYS A 308 6.04 6.56 -2.14
CA LYS A 308 7.17 6.49 -3.09
C LYS A 308 7.53 7.83 -3.74
N VAL A 309 6.61 8.79 -3.74
CA VAL A 309 6.85 10.16 -4.25
C VAL A 309 8.00 10.86 -3.51
N PHE A 310 8.27 10.46 -2.27
CA PHE A 310 9.34 11.03 -1.44
C PHE A 310 10.25 9.98 -0.81
N CYS A 311 9.85 8.70 -0.77
CA CYS A 311 10.69 7.61 -0.28
C CYS A 311 11.22 6.75 -1.44
N PRO A 312 12.54 6.56 -1.57
CA PRO A 312 13.10 5.69 -2.60
C PRO A 312 12.85 4.20 -2.34
N PHE A 313 12.27 3.85 -1.20
CA PHE A 313 12.02 2.50 -0.70
C PHE A 313 10.58 2.39 -0.14
N PRO A 314 10.02 1.17 -0.02
CA PRO A 314 8.75 0.99 0.66
C PRO A 314 8.87 1.23 2.16
N THR A 315 7.78 1.69 2.78
CA THR A 315 7.71 1.97 4.21
C THR A 315 6.58 1.17 4.82
N SER A 316 6.85 0.46 5.91
CA SER A 316 5.79 -0.19 6.68
C SER A 316 5.02 0.82 7.52
N ILE A 317 3.79 0.49 7.89
CA ILE A 317 2.98 1.32 8.79
C ILE A 317 3.34 1.07 10.25
N TYR A 318 3.80 -0.14 10.59
CA TYR A 318 4.28 -0.54 11.91
C TYR A 318 5.33 -1.66 11.78
N ASN A 319 6.10 -1.91 12.85
CA ASN A 319 6.97 -3.07 13.06
C ASN A 319 7.80 -3.52 11.83
N VAL A 320 8.92 -2.84 11.59
CA VAL A 320 10.07 -3.35 10.81
C VAL A 320 11.34 -2.89 11.52
N PHE A 321 11.34 -1.61 11.84
CA PHE A 321 12.43 -0.89 12.48
C PHE A 321 11.95 -0.01 13.64
N SER A 322 10.63 0.16 13.76
CA SER A 322 9.97 0.87 14.86
C SER A 322 9.57 -0.10 15.95
N HIS A 323 9.23 0.44 17.11
CA HIS A 323 8.83 -0.34 18.28
C HIS A 323 7.33 -0.63 18.38
N SER A 324 6.53 0.02 17.54
CA SER A 324 5.08 -0.20 17.46
C SER A 324 4.78 -1.64 17.04
N THR A 325 3.77 -2.25 17.65
CA THR A 325 3.33 -3.62 17.33
C THR A 325 2.09 -3.65 16.43
N ARG A 326 1.69 -4.84 15.98
CA ARG A 326 0.40 -5.06 15.28
C ARG A 326 -0.78 -4.57 16.09
N ASP A 327 -0.82 -4.85 17.40
CA ASP A 327 -1.89 -4.37 18.27
C ASP A 327 -1.95 -2.85 18.35
N ASP A 328 -0.82 -2.16 18.21
CA ASP A 328 -0.77 -0.70 18.26
C ASP A 328 -1.38 -0.10 17.01
N TYR A 329 -1.09 -0.73 15.87
CA TYR A 329 -1.74 -0.43 14.61
C TYR A 329 -3.25 -0.69 14.65
N LEU A 330 -3.69 -1.85 15.16
CA LEU A 330 -5.10 -2.18 15.28
C LEU A 330 -5.83 -1.23 16.25
N ARG A 331 -5.23 -0.93 17.41
CA ARG A 331 -5.76 0.07 18.35
C ARG A 331 -5.88 1.45 17.72
N ALA A 332 -4.85 1.92 17.01
CA ALA A 332 -4.90 3.22 16.33
C ALA A 332 -6.01 3.28 15.27
N LEU A 333 -6.21 2.20 14.52
CA LEU A 333 -7.28 2.08 13.54
C LEU A 333 -8.66 2.10 14.22
N VAL A 334 -8.86 1.29 15.26
CA VAL A 334 -10.10 1.21 16.02
C VAL A 334 -10.43 2.54 16.69
N THR A 335 -9.46 3.18 17.35
CA THR A 335 -9.65 4.49 17.99
C THR A 335 -10.15 5.53 16.99
N ALA A 336 -9.62 5.54 15.77
CA ALA A 336 -10.06 6.45 14.72
C ALA A 336 -11.46 6.10 14.16
N ARG A 337 -11.89 4.84 14.26
CA ARG A 337 -13.22 4.37 13.82
C ARG A 337 -14.32 4.54 14.86
N ARG A 338 -14.00 4.68 16.15
CA ARG A 338 -15.00 4.66 17.26
C ARG A 338 -16.18 5.64 17.11
N HIS A 339 -16.01 6.73 16.38
CA HIS A 339 -17.06 7.72 16.15
C HIS A 339 -17.89 7.46 14.88
N LEU A 340 -17.47 6.53 14.03
CA LEU A 340 -18.21 6.11 12.86
C LEU A 340 -19.33 5.16 13.29
N LYS A 341 -20.55 5.51 12.93
CA LYS A 341 -21.71 4.63 13.02
C LYS A 341 -21.96 4.07 11.63
N ILE A 342 -21.24 3.02 11.29
CA ILE A 342 -21.47 2.29 10.04
C ILE A 342 -22.76 1.50 10.23
N ASP A 343 -23.76 1.79 9.39
CA ASP A 343 -25.01 1.04 9.37
C ASP A 343 -24.72 -0.40 8.90
N PRO A 344 -25.14 -1.44 9.66
CA PRO A 344 -25.00 -2.82 9.21
C PRO A 344 -25.89 -3.16 8.01
N ASP A 345 -26.91 -2.35 7.71
CA ASP A 345 -27.77 -2.55 6.55
C ASP A 345 -27.01 -2.28 5.24
N GLN A 346 -27.39 -3.00 4.18
CA GLN A 346 -26.78 -2.81 2.86
C GLN A 346 -27.14 -1.44 2.28
N LEU A 347 -26.12 -0.70 1.89
CA LEU A 347 -26.26 0.53 1.10
C LEU A 347 -26.77 0.17 -0.30
N LYS A 348 -27.94 0.72 -0.66
CA LYS A 348 -28.68 0.41 -1.91
C LYS A 348 -28.49 1.46 -2.99
N HIS A 349 -28.00 2.64 -2.63
CA HIS A 349 -27.82 3.74 -3.56
C HIS A 349 -26.37 4.22 -3.56
N ALA A 350 -25.88 4.56 -4.75
CA ALA A 350 -24.53 5.10 -4.92
C ALA A 350 -24.30 6.37 -4.10
N GLU A 351 -25.32 7.22 -3.97
CA GLU A 351 -25.26 8.43 -3.15
C GLU A 351 -24.99 8.11 -1.68
N ASP A 352 -25.64 7.09 -1.13
CA ASP A 352 -25.41 6.66 0.26
C ASP A 352 -23.98 6.13 0.44
N ALA A 353 -23.47 5.36 -0.54
CA ALA A 353 -22.10 4.86 -0.52
C ALA A 353 -21.05 5.97 -0.61
N THR A 354 -21.29 6.99 -1.45
CA THR A 354 -20.43 8.19 -1.51
C THR A 354 -20.47 8.97 -0.21
N ASN A 355 -21.66 9.18 0.38
CA ASN A 355 -21.81 9.90 1.65
C ASN A 355 -21.09 9.17 2.80
N GLU A 356 -21.23 7.85 2.89
CA GLU A 356 -20.53 7.03 3.87
C GLU A 356 -19.01 7.12 3.69
N ALA A 357 -18.52 7.03 2.44
CA ALA A 357 -17.11 7.20 2.13
C ALA A 357 -16.57 8.59 2.54
N GLU A 358 -17.33 9.66 2.30
CA GLU A 358 -16.96 11.00 2.75
C GLU A 358 -16.92 11.12 4.29
N LEU A 359 -17.90 10.56 5.00
CA LEU A 359 -17.93 10.55 6.46
C LEU A 359 -16.73 9.81 7.07
N ILE A 360 -16.31 8.72 6.41
CA ILE A 360 -15.09 8.00 6.76
C ILE A 360 -13.86 8.90 6.59
N LEU A 361 -13.75 9.65 5.49
CA LEU A 361 -12.61 10.55 5.25
C LEU A 361 -12.56 11.74 6.21
N GLU A 362 -13.69 12.15 6.78
CA GLU A 362 -13.75 13.22 7.77
C GLU A 362 -13.18 12.83 9.15
N GLN A 363 -12.94 11.53 9.37
CA GLN A 363 -12.29 11.08 10.59
C GLN A 363 -10.85 11.58 10.69
N LYS A 364 -10.37 11.67 11.92
CA LYS A 364 -9.05 12.20 12.26
C LYS A 364 -8.16 11.08 12.79
N PRO A 365 -7.45 10.34 11.91
CA PRO A 365 -6.66 9.18 12.29
C PRO A 365 -5.31 9.59 12.90
N ASN A 366 -5.33 10.36 13.99
CA ASN A 366 -4.15 11.00 14.58
C ASN A 366 -3.08 9.99 15.00
N GLU A 367 -3.48 8.93 15.72
CA GLU A 367 -2.56 7.86 16.15
C GLU A 367 -2.02 7.07 14.96
N LEU A 368 -2.87 6.73 14.00
CA LEU A 368 -2.44 6.00 12.81
C LEU A 368 -1.43 6.83 11.99
N CYS A 369 -1.62 8.15 11.94
CA CYS A 369 -0.67 9.05 11.29
C CYS A 369 0.69 9.06 12.01
N SER A 370 0.69 9.07 13.35
CA SER A 370 1.92 8.96 14.14
C SER A 370 2.67 7.65 13.86
N LEU A 371 1.95 6.53 13.67
CA LEU A 371 2.56 5.24 13.28
C LEU A 371 3.23 5.32 11.90
N VAL A 372 2.53 5.87 10.91
CA VAL A 372 3.08 6.05 9.55
C VAL A 372 4.34 6.90 9.58
N ILE A 373 4.33 8.01 10.32
CA ILE A 373 5.48 8.92 10.42
C ILE A 373 6.65 8.25 11.16
N GLU A 374 6.39 7.62 12.30
CA GLU A 374 7.43 6.95 13.09
C GLU A 374 8.08 5.81 12.30
N SER A 375 7.28 4.96 11.64
CA SER A 375 7.80 3.88 10.82
C SER A 375 8.59 4.40 9.63
N ASN A 376 8.14 5.48 8.97
CA ASN A 376 8.91 6.13 7.89
C ASN A 376 10.25 6.68 8.37
N TRP A 377 10.28 7.33 9.54
CA TRP A 377 11.49 7.85 10.14
C TRP A 377 12.51 6.73 10.42
N PHE A 378 12.07 5.62 11.02
CA PHE A 378 12.95 4.48 11.26
C PHE A 378 13.44 3.82 9.96
N THR A 379 12.59 3.66 8.95
CA THR A 379 13.01 3.12 7.65
C THR A 379 14.07 4.00 6.97
N TRP A 380 13.92 5.34 7.04
CA TRP A 380 14.95 6.25 6.54
C TRP A 380 16.28 6.09 7.25
N ARG A 381 16.28 5.99 8.58
CA ARG A 381 17.51 5.79 9.36
C ARG A 381 18.22 4.52 8.96
N GLN A 382 17.47 3.44 8.78
CA GLN A 382 18.01 2.14 8.39
C GLN A 382 18.52 2.13 6.95
N PHE A 383 17.80 2.77 6.04
CA PHE A 383 18.27 2.96 4.68
C PHE A 383 19.58 3.76 4.65
N LEU A 384 19.66 4.86 5.39
CA LEU A 384 20.87 5.70 5.44
C LEU A 384 22.05 4.97 6.09
N HIS A 385 21.79 4.16 7.14
CA HIS A 385 22.80 3.27 7.70
C HIS A 385 23.39 2.31 6.67
N LYS A 386 22.53 1.60 5.93
CA LYS A 386 22.95 0.59 4.94
C LYS A 386 23.76 1.21 3.80
N ILE A 387 23.67 2.51 3.57
CA ILE A 387 24.48 3.23 2.57
C ILE A 387 25.71 3.94 3.17
N GLY A 388 26.05 3.60 4.43
CA GLY A 388 27.26 4.07 5.10
C GLY A 388 27.15 5.43 5.79
N GLU A 389 25.95 5.99 5.94
CA GLU A 389 25.77 7.24 6.69
C GLU A 389 25.67 6.94 8.19
N ASP A 390 26.58 7.54 8.95
CA ASP A 390 26.57 7.46 10.41
C ASP A 390 25.52 8.42 10.97
N ILE A 391 24.27 7.94 11.02
CA ILE A 391 23.17 8.65 11.67
C ILE A 391 23.00 8.06 13.06
N GLN A 392 24.02 8.24 13.92
CA GLN A 392 24.09 7.76 15.31
C GLN A 392 23.08 6.66 15.58
N LEU A 393 23.28 5.49 14.95
CA LEU A 393 22.26 4.45 15.02
C LEU A 393 22.17 3.98 16.45
N PHE A 394 20.95 3.88 16.96
CA PHE A 394 20.77 3.10 18.17
C PHE A 394 21.13 1.66 17.81
N ASN A 395 22.24 1.18 18.38
CA ASN A 395 22.70 -0.20 18.27
C ASN A 395 21.59 -1.15 18.76
N PHE A 396 20.71 -1.59 17.87
CA PHE A 396 19.72 -2.63 18.15
C PHE A 396 20.36 -4.04 18.14
N GLU A 397 21.40 -4.23 17.33
CA GLU A 397 22.01 -5.55 17.11
C GLU A 397 22.71 -6.14 18.34
N LYS A 398 23.01 -5.33 19.37
CA LYS A 398 23.76 -5.82 20.53
C LYS A 398 22.93 -6.65 21.52
N LYS A 399 21.59 -6.65 21.44
CA LYS A 399 20.75 -7.33 22.46
C LYS A 399 20.04 -8.61 22.01
N THR A 400 19.94 -8.90 20.71
CA THR A 400 19.40 -10.20 20.26
C THR A 400 20.37 -11.35 20.51
N LYS A 401 21.68 -11.06 20.69
CA LYS A 401 22.66 -12.05 21.18
C LYS A 401 22.56 -12.28 22.68
N GLU A 402 22.32 -11.25 23.49
CA GLU A 402 22.22 -11.41 24.95
C GLU A 402 20.94 -12.15 25.38
N ILE A 403 19.84 -12.07 24.63
CA ILE A 403 18.59 -12.79 24.94
C ILE A 403 18.66 -14.29 24.58
N LYS A 404 19.67 -14.73 23.81
CA LYS A 404 19.91 -16.17 23.57
C LYS A 404 20.90 -16.79 24.55
N GLU A 405 21.47 -16.01 25.47
CA GLU A 405 22.50 -16.46 26.43
C GLU A 405 22.13 -16.20 27.90
N THR A 406 20.87 -15.85 28.18
CA THR A 406 20.26 -15.84 29.53
C THR A 406 18.90 -16.51 29.47
#